data_AF-A0A258FXX3-F1
#
_entry.id   AF-A0A258FXX3-F1
#
_cell.length_a   1.000
_cell.length_b   1.000
_cell.length_c   1.000
_cell.angle_alpha   90.00
_cell.angle_beta   90.00
_cell.angle_gamma   90.00
#
_symmetry.space_group_name_H-M   'P 1'
#
loop_
_entity.id
_entity.type
_entity.pdbx_description
1 polymer ?
#
loop_
_entity_poly.entity_id
_entity_poly.type
_entity_poly.pdbx_seq_one_letter_code
_entity_poly.pdbx_strand_id
1 'polypeptide(L)'
;MGIFSRTRDIIAANVTDLLDKAEDPAKMIRMIILEMEETLVEVRASAARTIADQKEMRRHIAKLEKLQDSWTEKAELALSKDREDLAKAALVERQKAVDMADQLNAEIGVLDDTLRSAEEDITKLQNKLREARTRQNSITTRLESAHNRVKMREAYAGPKVQDAFSRFE
;
A
#
# COMPACT_ATOMS: atom_id res chain seq x y z
N MET A 1 16.00 -5.17 5.03
CA MET A 1 14.64 -5.67 5.36
C MET A 1 13.68 -5.12 4.32
N GLY A 2 13.15 -5.99 3.44
CA GLY A 2 12.32 -5.57 2.30
C GLY A 2 11.02 -4.91 2.76
N ILE A 3 10.51 -3.94 1.98
CA ILE A 3 9.32 -3.14 2.27
C ILE A 3 8.12 -4.02 2.65
N PHE A 4 7.98 -5.17 1.98
CA PHE A 4 6.94 -6.17 2.23
C PHE A 4 6.96 -6.82 3.63
N SER A 5 8.11 -6.86 4.31
CA SER A 5 8.19 -7.42 5.67
C SER A 5 7.58 -6.48 6.71
N ARG A 6 7.83 -5.17 6.60
CA ARG A 6 7.30 -4.16 7.53
C ARG A 6 5.78 -4.03 7.42
N THR A 7 5.24 -3.99 6.20
CA THR A 7 3.79 -3.92 5.98
C THR A 7 3.09 -5.12 6.59
N ARG A 8 3.63 -6.32 6.38
CA ARG A 8 3.07 -7.56 6.91
C ARG A 8 3.11 -7.59 8.44
N ASP A 9 4.21 -7.14 9.05
CA ASP A 9 4.34 -7.09 10.51
C ASP A 9 3.36 -6.07 11.12
N ILE A 10 3.16 -4.90 10.48
CA ILE A 10 2.16 -3.90 10.89
C ILE A 10 0.73 -4.45 10.75
N ILE A 11 0.43 -5.14 9.64
CA ILE A 11 -0.86 -5.79 9.41
C ILE A 11 -1.06 -6.98 10.35
N ALA A 12 -0.02 -7.68 10.78
CA ALA A 12 -0.13 -8.74 11.78
C ALA A 12 -0.20 -8.21 13.22
N ALA A 13 0.35 -7.02 13.48
CA ALA A 13 0.45 -6.47 14.82
C ALA A 13 -0.93 -6.24 15.45
N ASN A 14 -1.12 -6.77 16.65
CA ASN A 14 -2.27 -6.45 17.48
C ASN A 14 -1.99 -5.14 18.23
N VAL A 15 -2.62 -4.06 17.76
CA VAL A 15 -2.50 -2.73 18.38
C VAL A 15 -2.91 -2.77 19.86
N THR A 16 -3.82 -3.66 20.26
CA THR A 16 -4.22 -3.84 21.66
C THR A 16 -3.06 -4.28 22.53
N ASP A 17 -2.39 -5.36 22.13
CA ASP A 17 -1.32 -5.97 22.92
C ASP A 17 -0.10 -5.05 23.06
N LEU A 18 0.14 -4.22 22.04
CA LEU A 18 1.17 -3.19 22.08
C LEU A 18 0.82 -2.09 23.08
N LEU A 19 -0.42 -1.61 23.08
CA LEU A 19 -0.89 -0.57 23.99
C LEU A 19 -0.93 -1.03 25.45
N ASP A 20 -1.32 -2.28 25.70
CA ASP A 20 -1.41 -2.82 27.07
C ASP A 20 -0.04 -2.95 27.76
N LYS A 21 1.03 -3.04 26.96
CA LYS A 21 2.43 -3.09 27.45
C LYS A 21 3.11 -1.72 27.43
N ALA A 22 2.43 -0.68 26.97
CA ALA A 22 2.99 0.65 26.80
C ALA A 22 3.00 1.43 28.13
N GLU A 23 4.12 2.07 28.43
CA GLU A 23 4.21 3.03 29.55
C GLU A 23 3.38 4.29 29.28
N ASP A 24 3.39 4.77 28.03
CA ASP A 24 2.51 5.84 27.55
C ASP A 24 1.70 5.36 26.33
N PRO A 25 0.48 4.82 26.54
CA PRO A 25 -0.39 4.36 25.47
C PRO A 25 -0.80 5.47 24.49
N ALA A 26 -0.88 6.73 24.94
CA ALA A 26 -1.28 7.85 24.09
C ALA A 26 -0.17 8.25 23.12
N LYS A 27 1.10 8.22 23.57
CA LYS A 27 2.24 8.40 22.67
C LYS A 27 2.42 7.22 21.73
N MET A 28 2.27 5.99 22.23
CA MET A 28 2.46 4.80 21.40
C MET A 28 1.44 4.72 20.26
N ILE A 29 0.15 4.96 20.53
CA ILE A 29 -0.87 4.92 19.46
C ILE A 29 -0.63 5.98 18.39
N ARG A 30 -0.11 7.18 18.75
CA ARG A 30 0.28 8.22 17.79
C ARG A 30 1.41 7.74 16.87
N MET A 31 2.42 7.10 17.44
CA MET A 31 3.55 6.56 16.66
C MET A 31 3.10 5.45 15.72
N ILE A 32 2.25 4.53 16.20
CA ILE A 32 1.69 3.45 15.37
C ILE A 32 0.88 4.01 14.19
N ILE A 33 0.04 5.03 14.44
CA ILE A 33 -0.74 5.68 13.37
C ILE A 33 0.18 6.31 12.33
N LEU A 34 1.22 7.03 12.75
CA LEU A 34 2.18 7.65 11.84
C LEU A 34 2.89 6.58 10.97
N GLU A 35 3.37 5.51 11.58
CA GLU A 35 4.05 4.42 10.85
C GLU A 35 3.10 3.72 9.85
N MET A 36 1.83 3.53 10.23
CA MET A 36 0.80 3.01 9.33
C MET A 36 0.53 3.97 8.15
N GLU A 37 0.53 5.28 8.38
CA GLU A 37 0.34 6.30 7.35
C GLU A 37 1.51 6.33 6.36
N GLU A 38 2.74 6.35 6.86
CA GLU A 38 3.95 6.30 6.05
C GLU A 38 3.97 5.03 5.20
N THR A 39 3.69 3.87 5.81
CA THR A 39 3.61 2.59 5.10
C THR A 39 2.53 2.61 4.03
N LEU A 40 1.37 3.22 4.28
CA LEU A 40 0.30 3.32 3.30
C LEU A 40 0.71 4.16 2.08
N VAL A 41 1.45 5.26 2.30
CA VAL A 41 2.00 6.08 1.22
C VAL A 41 3.03 5.28 0.42
N GLU A 42 3.94 4.57 1.07
CA GLU A 42 4.96 3.75 0.41
C GLU A 42 4.35 2.66 -0.46
N VAL A 43 3.38 1.89 0.06
CA VAL A 43 2.73 0.81 -0.67
C VAL A 43 1.96 1.35 -1.89
N ARG A 44 1.26 2.47 -1.74
CA ARG A 44 0.57 3.13 -2.87
C ARG A 44 1.55 3.63 -3.92
N ALA A 45 2.66 4.22 -3.52
CA ALA A 45 3.70 4.66 -4.46
C ALA A 45 4.31 3.46 -5.20
N SER A 46 4.50 2.33 -4.53
CA SER A 46 4.97 1.10 -5.16
C SER A 46 3.95 0.55 -6.18
N ALA A 47 2.67 0.48 -5.81
CA ALA A 47 1.60 0.06 -6.70
C ALA A 47 1.52 0.97 -7.94
N ALA A 48 1.64 2.29 -7.76
CA ALA A 48 1.65 3.24 -8.86
C ALA A 48 2.83 3.03 -9.84
N ARG A 49 4.02 2.69 -9.33
CA ARG A 49 5.17 2.33 -10.17
C ARG A 49 4.91 1.06 -10.95
N THR A 50 4.40 0.01 -10.31
CA THR A 50 4.03 -1.25 -10.98
C THR A 50 3.02 -1.02 -12.11
N ILE A 51 2.01 -0.16 -11.89
CA ILE A 51 1.05 0.22 -12.95
C ILE A 51 1.75 0.94 -14.11
N ALA A 52 2.73 1.79 -13.84
CA ALA A 52 3.49 2.49 -14.87
C ALA A 52 4.31 1.49 -15.70
N ASP A 53 5.02 0.56 -15.05
CA ASP A 53 5.83 -0.47 -15.69
C ASP A 53 4.97 -1.36 -16.60
N GLN A 54 3.79 -1.79 -16.12
CA GLN A 54 2.83 -2.53 -16.95
C GLN A 54 2.36 -1.75 -18.18
N LYS A 55 2.12 -0.44 -18.04
CA LYS A 55 1.73 0.40 -19.18
C LYS A 55 2.86 0.51 -20.21
N GLU A 56 4.10 0.60 -19.76
CA GLU A 56 5.26 0.58 -20.64
C GLU A 56 5.39 -0.75 -21.37
N MET A 57 5.28 -1.88 -20.67
CA MET A 57 5.28 -3.22 -21.27
C MET A 57 4.17 -3.39 -22.31
N ARG A 58 2.94 -2.95 -22.01
CA ARG A 58 1.82 -2.97 -22.97
C ARG A 58 2.11 -2.12 -24.21
N ARG A 59 2.80 -0.99 -24.08
CA ARG A 59 3.24 -0.18 -25.24
C ARG A 59 4.31 -0.89 -26.06
N HIS A 60 5.20 -1.66 -25.43
CA HIS A 60 6.18 -2.48 -26.14
C HIS A 60 5.51 -3.63 -26.90
N ILE A 61 4.53 -4.30 -26.29
CA ILE A 61 3.71 -5.31 -26.97
C ILE A 61 3.04 -4.73 -28.21
N ALA A 62 2.39 -3.56 -28.10
CA ALA A 62 1.77 -2.92 -29.25
C ALA A 62 2.75 -2.56 -30.39
N LYS A 63 4.04 -2.35 -30.09
CA LYS A 63 5.08 -2.17 -31.12
C LYS A 63 5.48 -3.51 -31.75
N LEU A 64 5.56 -4.57 -30.95
CA LEU A 64 5.84 -5.93 -31.42
C LEU A 64 4.72 -6.45 -32.31
N GLU A 65 3.46 -6.20 -31.98
CA GLU A 65 2.29 -6.54 -32.81
C GLU A 65 2.40 -5.89 -34.20
N LYS A 66 2.69 -4.58 -34.27
CA LYS A 66 2.93 -3.89 -35.55
C LYS A 66 4.11 -4.47 -36.33
N LEU A 67 5.15 -4.91 -35.63
CA LEU A 67 6.30 -5.56 -36.25
C LEU A 67 5.91 -6.93 -36.82
N GLN A 68 5.05 -7.68 -36.13
CA GLN A 68 4.50 -8.95 -36.62
C GLN A 68 3.66 -8.73 -37.89
N ASP A 69 2.81 -7.69 -37.91
CA ASP A 69 2.03 -7.33 -39.11
C ASP A 69 2.95 -7.02 -40.29
N SER A 70 3.99 -6.19 -40.08
CA SER A 70 4.96 -5.86 -41.13
C SER A 70 5.72 -7.07 -41.66
N TRP A 71 6.08 -8.02 -40.79
CA TRP A 71 6.72 -9.27 -41.24
C TRP A 71 5.75 -10.19 -41.98
N THR A 72 4.47 -10.17 -41.61
CA THR A 72 3.42 -10.91 -42.32
C THR A 72 3.25 -10.37 -43.74
N GLU A 73 3.11 -9.04 -43.89
CA GLU A 73 3.04 -8.38 -45.21
C GLU A 73 4.26 -8.70 -46.09
N LYS A 74 5.47 -8.69 -45.50
CA LYS A 74 6.70 -9.06 -46.22
C LYS A 74 6.72 -10.52 -46.65
N ALA A 75 6.21 -11.43 -45.81
CA ALA A 75 6.11 -12.84 -46.14
C ALA A 75 5.12 -13.06 -47.30
N GLU A 76 3.96 -12.41 -47.25
CA GLU A 76 2.95 -12.45 -48.31
C GLU A 76 3.49 -11.89 -49.64
N LEU A 77 4.19 -10.76 -49.61
CA LEU A 77 4.82 -10.15 -50.79
C LEU A 77 5.93 -11.03 -51.38
N ALA A 78 6.71 -11.71 -50.53
CA ALA A 78 7.74 -12.63 -50.99
C ALA A 78 7.09 -13.85 -51.68
N LEU A 79 6.02 -14.38 -51.10
CA LEU A 79 5.25 -15.49 -51.67
C LEU A 79 4.59 -15.10 -53.00
N SER A 80 4.05 -13.88 -53.11
CA SER A 80 3.47 -13.38 -54.37
C SER A 80 4.51 -13.20 -55.50
N LYS A 81 5.80 -13.30 -55.19
CA LYS A 81 6.92 -13.23 -56.12
C LYS A 81 7.66 -14.57 -56.25
N ASP A 82 7.05 -15.66 -55.77
CA ASP A 82 7.60 -17.02 -55.76
C ASP A 82 8.94 -17.14 -55.02
N ARG A 83 9.20 -16.26 -54.04
CA ARG A 83 10.41 -16.27 -53.20
C ARG A 83 10.12 -16.91 -51.85
N GLU A 84 9.95 -18.23 -51.84
CA GLU A 84 9.61 -18.99 -50.64
C GLU A 84 10.66 -18.90 -49.52
N ASP A 85 11.94 -18.80 -49.89
CA ASP A 85 13.06 -18.65 -48.96
C ASP A 85 12.94 -17.37 -48.14
N LEU A 86 12.64 -16.25 -48.80
CA LEU A 86 12.39 -14.96 -48.15
C LEU A 86 11.10 -14.96 -47.34
N ALA A 87 10.04 -15.64 -47.81
CA ALA A 87 8.80 -15.76 -47.07
C ALA A 87 9.03 -16.53 -45.75
N LYS A 88 9.75 -17.66 -45.79
CA LYS A 88 10.12 -18.43 -44.60
C LYS A 88 10.98 -17.60 -43.64
N ALA A 89 11.97 -16.86 -44.15
CA ALA A 89 12.80 -15.99 -43.33
C ALA A 89 11.97 -14.89 -42.63
N ALA A 90 11.03 -14.26 -43.34
CA ALA A 90 10.13 -13.26 -42.76
C ALA A 90 9.22 -13.85 -41.66
N LEU A 91 8.72 -15.07 -41.85
CA LEU A 91 7.91 -15.76 -40.84
C LEU A 91 8.73 -16.11 -39.58
N VAL A 92 10.01 -16.44 -39.71
CA VAL A 92 10.91 -16.66 -38.56
C VAL A 92 11.08 -15.38 -37.75
N GLU A 93 11.28 -14.24 -38.41
CA GLU A 93 11.36 -12.94 -37.71
C GLU A 93 10.02 -12.54 -37.08
N ARG A 94 8.89 -12.86 -37.73
CA ARG A 94 7.55 -12.70 -37.13
C ARG A 94 7.45 -13.52 -35.84
N GLN A 95 7.85 -14.79 -35.88
CA GLN A 95 7.76 -15.67 -34.73
C GLN A 95 8.55 -15.15 -33.54
N LYS A 96 9.77 -14.63 -33.76
CA LYS A 96 10.56 -13.99 -32.68
C LYS A 96 9.82 -12.82 -32.03
N ALA A 97 9.12 -12.00 -32.83
CA ALA A 97 8.33 -10.89 -32.31
C ALA A 97 7.08 -11.36 -31.55
N VAL A 98 6.49 -12.50 -31.93
CA VAL A 98 5.41 -13.17 -31.17
C VAL A 98 5.95 -13.65 -29.82
N ASP A 99 7.03 -14.43 -29.83
CA ASP A 99 7.62 -15.01 -28.62
C ASP A 99 7.99 -13.93 -27.58
N MET A 100 8.54 -12.80 -28.05
CA MET A 100 8.86 -11.66 -27.18
C MET A 100 7.61 -10.96 -26.62
N ALA A 101 6.53 -10.86 -27.41
CA ALA A 101 5.27 -10.30 -26.93
C ALA A 101 4.61 -11.20 -25.88
N ASP A 102 4.66 -12.52 -26.09
CA ASP A 102 4.15 -13.51 -25.15
C ASP A 102 4.92 -13.51 -23.82
N GLN A 103 6.24 -13.35 -23.87
CA GLN A 103 7.05 -13.18 -22.66
C GLN A 103 6.62 -11.93 -21.87
N LEU A 104 6.47 -10.79 -22.55
CA LEU A 104 6.02 -9.55 -21.88
C LEU A 104 4.59 -9.68 -21.32
N ASN A 105 3.70 -10.41 -22.00
CA ASN A 105 2.36 -10.70 -21.49
C ASN A 105 2.41 -11.56 -20.21
N ALA A 106 3.29 -12.56 -20.16
CA ALA A 106 3.49 -13.35 -18.95
C ALA A 106 4.03 -12.51 -17.79
N GLU A 107 4.99 -11.61 -18.05
CA GLU A 107 5.52 -10.67 -17.06
C GLU A 107 4.43 -9.71 -16.54
N ILE A 108 3.57 -9.19 -17.42
CA ILE A 108 2.41 -8.37 -17.02
C ILE A 108 1.50 -9.13 -16.07
N GLY A 109 1.25 -10.43 -16.32
CA GLY A 109 0.44 -11.28 -15.45
C GLY A 109 0.99 -11.39 -14.03
N VAL A 110 2.31 -11.53 -13.88
CA VAL A 110 2.98 -11.53 -12.56
C VAL A 110 2.81 -10.18 -11.86
N LEU A 111 2.90 -9.08 -12.61
CA LEU A 111 2.68 -7.74 -12.07
C LEU A 111 1.21 -7.51 -11.67
N ASP A 112 0.25 -8.09 -12.39
CA ASP A 112 -1.19 -8.01 -12.05
C ASP A 112 -1.47 -8.71 -10.71
N ASP A 113 -0.88 -9.89 -10.48
CA ASP A 113 -1.01 -10.59 -9.19
C ASP A 113 -0.36 -9.80 -8.05
N THR A 114 0.81 -9.18 -8.30
CA THR A 114 1.48 -8.31 -7.34
C THR A 114 0.63 -7.09 -6.99
N LEU A 115 -0.01 -6.48 -7.99
CA LEU A 115 -0.89 -5.32 -7.79
C LEU A 115 -2.12 -5.70 -6.97
N ARG A 116 -2.73 -6.85 -7.25
CA ARG A 116 -3.87 -7.36 -6.48
C ARG A 116 -3.50 -7.57 -5.01
N SER A 117 -2.35 -8.17 -4.73
CA SER A 117 -1.86 -8.31 -3.36
C SER A 117 -1.66 -6.95 -2.68
N ALA A 118 -1.10 -5.97 -3.40
CA ALA A 118 -0.90 -4.62 -2.87
C ALA A 118 -2.24 -3.93 -2.56
N GLU A 119 -3.26 -4.10 -3.38
CA GLU A 119 -4.61 -3.56 -3.14
C GLU A 119 -5.26 -4.15 -1.88
N GLU A 120 -5.11 -5.46 -1.67
CA GLU A 120 -5.57 -6.11 -0.44
C GLU A 120 -4.86 -5.56 0.80
N ASP A 121 -3.53 -5.39 0.73
CA ASP A 121 -2.74 -4.88 1.84
C ASP A 121 -3.06 -3.42 2.14
N ILE A 122 -3.27 -2.59 1.11
CA ILE A 122 -3.76 -1.21 1.25
C ILE A 122 -5.09 -1.22 2.00
N THR A 123 -6.03 -2.07 1.60
CA THR A 123 -7.36 -2.16 2.23
C THR A 123 -7.25 -2.57 3.70
N LYS A 124 -6.45 -3.59 4.00
CA LYS A 124 -6.20 -4.06 5.38
C LYS A 124 -5.57 -2.94 6.23
N LEU A 125 -4.57 -2.25 5.70
CA LEU A 125 -3.88 -1.17 6.41
C LEU A 125 -4.80 0.02 6.68
N GLN A 126 -5.65 0.40 5.72
CA GLN A 126 -6.64 1.45 5.91
C GLN A 126 -7.64 1.10 7.01
N ASN A 127 -8.11 -0.15 7.07
CA ASN A 127 -9.02 -0.59 8.13
C ASN A 127 -8.36 -0.52 9.50
N LYS A 128 -7.12 -1.03 9.63
CA LYS A 128 -6.34 -0.92 10.87
C LYS A 128 -6.10 0.52 11.32
N LEU A 129 -5.82 1.40 10.37
CA LEU A 129 -5.62 2.82 10.65
C LEU A 129 -6.90 3.49 11.17
N ARG A 130 -8.07 3.11 10.64
CA ARG A 130 -9.36 3.54 11.21
C ARG A 130 -9.55 3.04 12.64
N GLU A 131 -9.27 1.76 12.90
CA GLU A 131 -9.37 1.18 14.25
C GLU A 131 -8.41 1.87 15.24
N ALA A 132 -7.16 2.10 14.83
CA ALA A 132 -6.15 2.78 15.62
C ALA A 132 -6.57 4.21 15.98
N ARG A 133 -7.16 4.95 15.04
CA ARG A 133 -7.71 6.29 15.27
C ARG A 133 -8.89 6.29 16.24
N THR A 134 -9.81 5.33 16.12
CA THR A 134 -10.92 5.18 17.08
C THR A 134 -10.38 4.91 18.51
N ARG A 135 -9.36 4.06 18.62
CA ARG A 135 -8.70 3.78 19.91
C ARG A 135 -7.98 5.00 20.46
N GLN A 136 -7.24 5.73 19.62
CA GLN A 136 -6.61 6.98 20.00
C GLN A 136 -7.62 7.96 20.61
N ASN A 137 -8.76 8.16 19.96
CA ASN A 137 -9.82 9.03 20.48
C ASN A 137 -10.32 8.54 21.85
N SER A 138 -10.55 7.24 22.01
CA SER A 138 -10.96 6.66 23.31
C SER A 138 -9.93 6.92 24.42
N ILE A 139 -8.64 6.75 24.13
CA ILE A 139 -7.54 7.02 25.08
C ILE A 139 -7.54 8.50 25.46
N THR A 140 -7.61 9.40 24.48
CA THR A 140 -7.64 10.85 24.71
C THR A 140 -8.83 11.26 25.58
N THR A 141 -10.05 10.81 25.25
CA THR A 141 -11.25 11.12 26.05
C THR A 141 -11.15 10.59 27.49
N ARG A 142 -10.57 9.40 27.69
CA ARG A 142 -10.35 8.84 29.03
C ARG A 142 -9.35 9.68 29.84
N LEU A 143 -8.26 10.13 29.21
CA LEU A 143 -7.26 11.00 29.83
C LEU A 143 -7.85 12.36 30.20
N GLU A 144 -8.58 13.00 29.29
CA GLU A 144 -9.27 14.27 29.54
C GLU A 144 -10.28 14.14 30.69
N SER A 145 -11.08 13.07 30.70
CA SER A 145 -12.04 12.80 31.77
C SER A 145 -11.34 12.60 33.13
N ALA A 146 -10.21 11.88 33.16
CA ALA A 146 -9.42 11.71 34.37
C ALA A 146 -8.83 13.03 34.86
N HIS A 147 -8.29 13.84 33.94
CA HIS A 147 -7.73 15.15 34.25
C HIS A 147 -8.79 16.12 34.78
N ASN A 148 -9.98 16.15 34.17
CA ASN A 148 -11.11 16.94 34.63
C ASN A 148 -11.59 16.53 36.03
N ARG A 149 -11.62 15.22 36.33
CA ARG A 149 -11.96 14.73 37.68
C ARG A 149 -10.95 15.19 38.74
N VAL A 150 -9.65 15.15 38.43
CA VAL A 150 -8.60 15.64 39.34
C VAL A 150 -8.75 17.14 39.57
N LYS A 151 -8.88 17.92 38.50
CA LYS A 151 -9.08 19.38 38.57
C LYS A 151 -10.32 19.77 39.37
N MET A 152 -11.43 19.07 39.18
CA MET A 152 -12.66 19.28 39.96
C MET A 152 -12.44 18.96 41.44
N ARG A 153 -11.73 17.87 41.76
CA ARG A 153 -11.41 17.50 43.15
C ARG A 153 -10.53 18.54 43.83
N GLU A 154 -9.49 19.03 43.13
CA GLU A 154 -8.62 20.11 43.63
C GLU A 154 -9.40 21.41 43.85
N ALA A 155 -10.24 21.79 42.88
CA ALA A 155 -11.10 22.96 42.97
C ALA A 155 -12.14 22.88 44.10
N TYR A 156 -12.62 21.68 44.47
CA TYR A 156 -13.53 21.47 45.61
C TYR A 156 -12.80 21.34 46.95
N ALA A 157 -11.56 20.85 46.94
CA ALA A 157 -10.75 20.72 48.15
C ALA A 157 -10.29 22.09 48.67
N GLY A 158 -9.92 23.03 47.78
CA GLY A 158 -9.51 24.38 48.17
C GLY A 158 -10.53 25.11 49.07
N PRO A 159 -11.79 25.27 48.64
CA PRO A 159 -12.84 25.93 49.42
C PRO A 159 -13.21 25.19 50.70
N LYS A 160 -13.20 23.85 50.70
CA LYS A 160 -13.45 23.05 51.92
C LYS A 160 -12.34 23.18 52.96
N VAL A 161 -11.08 23.24 52.51
CA VAL A 161 -9.94 23.46 53.39
C VAL A 161 -10.02 24.87 53.98
N GLN A 162 -10.36 25.87 53.16
CA GLN A 162 -10.52 27.26 53.60
C GLN A 162 -11.69 27.44 54.58
N ASP A 163 -12.83 26.79 54.35
CA ASP A 163 -14.00 26.77 55.26
C ASP A 163 -13.73 25.95 56.54
N ALA A 164 -12.85 24.95 56.49
CA ALA A 164 -12.44 24.23 57.69
C ALA A 164 -11.54 25.09 58.58
N PHE A 165 -10.64 25.89 58.01
CA PHE A 165 -9.78 26.81 58.76
C PHE A 165 -10.55 27.98 59.39
N SER A 166 -11.57 28.52 58.73
CA SER A 166 -12.38 29.63 59.25
C SER A 166 -13.30 29.26 60.42
N ARG A 167 -13.52 27.97 60.70
CA ARG A 167 -14.34 27.49 61.84
C ARG A 167 -13.53 27.27 63.11
N PHE A 168 -12.20 27.39 63.05
CA PHE A 168 -11.31 27.29 64.21
C PHE A 168 -10.89 28.66 64.79
N GLU A 169 -11.24 29.76 64.13
CA GLU A 169 -11.18 31.13 64.68
C GLU A 169 -12.53 31.54 65.29
#